data_AF-A0A0Q5BWQ5-F1
#
_entry.id   AF-A0A0Q5BWQ5-F1
#
_cell.length_a   1.000
_cell.length_b   1.000
_cell.length_c   1.000
_cell.angle_alpha   90.00
_cell.angle_beta   90.00
_cell.angle_gamma   90.00
#
_symmetry.space_group_name_H-M   'P 1'
#
loop_
_entity.id
_entity.type
_entity.pdbx_description
1 polymer ?
#
loop_
_entity_poly.entity_id
_entity_poly.type
_entity_poly.pdbx_seq_one_letter_code
_entity_poly.pdbx_strand_id
1 'polypeptide(L)'
;MTDPDAHELRRLIRAADPASSLAPLRDDQLARLVEDAMTQNPATTPARTTARRRAPLFGGIGALAGGLAAAAVALTLALGPGSAPTRLDQPPAGSGLSAMCAVVTAEAIADSDTAFRAEVTGIDGDVVTLSVLDVLHGEVGDTVTAPQGGGTAIDGEPLQFAEGETYLLATRDGVISTCGLSGEDSPELEALYTEAFGG
;
A
#
# COMPACT_ATOMS: atom_id res chain seq x y z
N MET A 1 40.79 -10.80 28.71
CA MET A 1 39.72 -11.58 29.37
C MET A 1 38.66 -11.81 28.31
N THR A 2 38.74 -12.94 27.62
CA THR A 2 37.85 -13.28 26.51
C THR A 2 36.50 -13.65 27.09
N ASP A 3 35.47 -12.92 26.69
CA ASP A 3 34.09 -13.16 27.10
C ASP A 3 33.64 -14.54 26.57
N PRO A 4 33.39 -15.53 27.44
CA PRO A 4 32.99 -16.87 27.02
C PRO A 4 31.68 -16.85 26.23
N ASP A 5 30.79 -15.89 26.50
CA ASP A 5 29.48 -15.78 25.83
C ASP A 5 29.64 -15.32 24.38
N ALA A 6 30.62 -14.47 24.10
CA ALA A 6 30.93 -14.01 22.75
C ALA A 6 31.49 -15.13 21.84
N HIS A 7 32.07 -16.19 22.41
CA HIS A 7 32.51 -17.35 21.64
C HIS A 7 31.36 -18.31 21.35
N GLU A 8 30.47 -18.51 22.32
CA GLU A 8 29.29 -19.36 22.14
C GLU A 8 28.31 -18.76 21.14
N LEU A 9 28.04 -17.46 21.23
CA LEU A 9 27.19 -16.76 20.26
C LEU A 9 27.75 -16.87 18.84
N ARG A 10 29.06 -16.69 18.66
CA ARG A 10 29.71 -16.85 17.35
C ARG A 10 29.63 -18.29 16.83
N ARG A 11 29.66 -19.28 17.72
CA ARG A 11 29.51 -20.69 17.34
C ARG A 11 28.09 -20.97 16.86
N LEU A 12 27.08 -20.46 17.55
CA LEU A 12 25.67 -20.59 17.17
C LEU A 12 25.39 -19.91 15.82
N ILE A 13 25.90 -18.69 15.61
CA ILE A 13 25.71 -17.97 14.34
C ILE A 13 26.34 -18.73 13.17
N ARG A 14 27.56 -19.27 13.34
CA ARG A 14 28.22 -20.07 12.28
C ARG A 14 27.52 -21.40 12.02
N ALA A 15 26.95 -22.03 13.05
CA ALA A 15 26.21 -23.26 12.89
C ALA A 15 24.89 -23.07 12.11
N ALA A 16 24.31 -21.87 12.18
CA ALA A 16 23.10 -21.50 11.45
C ALA A 16 23.38 -21.04 10.01
N ASP A 17 24.64 -20.90 9.59
CA ASP A 17 25.00 -20.44 8.25
C ASP A 17 24.83 -21.59 7.22
N PRO A 18 23.85 -21.50 6.30
CA PRO A 18 23.64 -22.52 5.27
C PRO A 18 24.81 -22.60 4.27
N ALA A 19 25.62 -21.55 4.16
CA ALA A 19 26.81 -21.51 3.30
C ALA A 19 28.07 -22.08 3.98
N SER A 20 27.98 -22.52 5.24
CA SER A 20 29.12 -23.04 6.01
C SER A 20 29.84 -24.23 5.38
N SER A 21 29.16 -24.98 4.50
CA SER A 21 29.72 -26.13 3.76
C SER A 21 30.30 -25.77 2.39
N LEU A 22 30.15 -24.52 1.95
CA LEU A 22 30.61 -24.08 0.63
C LEU A 22 32.09 -23.71 0.64
N ALA A 23 32.74 -23.93 -0.51
CA ALA A 23 34.10 -23.46 -0.70
C ALA A 23 34.13 -21.91 -0.68
N PRO A 24 35.16 -21.29 -0.07
CA PRO A 24 35.33 -19.84 -0.14
C PRO A 24 35.37 -19.36 -1.59
N LEU A 25 34.79 -18.19 -1.84
CA LEU A 25 34.87 -17.55 -3.15
C LEU A 25 36.31 -17.16 -3.46
N ARG A 26 36.67 -17.26 -4.74
CA ARG A 26 37.93 -16.70 -5.23
C ARG A 26 37.83 -15.18 -5.29
N ASP A 27 38.95 -14.48 -5.12
CA ASP A 27 38.98 -13.01 -5.08
C ASP A 27 38.38 -12.36 -6.33
N ASP A 28 38.55 -12.96 -7.51
CA ASP A 28 37.99 -12.48 -8.78
C ASP A 28 36.46 -12.62 -8.86
N GLN A 29 35.89 -13.60 -8.15
CA GLN A 29 34.45 -13.82 -8.07
C GLN A 29 33.83 -12.87 -7.05
N LEU A 30 34.52 -12.66 -5.91
CA LEU A 30 34.10 -11.73 -4.88
C LEU A 30 34.02 -10.30 -5.44
N ALA A 31 35.07 -9.84 -6.12
CA ALA A 31 35.10 -8.51 -6.72
C ALA A 31 33.94 -8.32 -7.71
N ARG A 32 33.68 -9.31 -8.58
CA ARG A 32 32.57 -9.24 -9.54
C ARG A 32 31.19 -9.19 -8.87
N LEU A 33 30.97 -9.97 -7.83
CA LEU A 33 29.68 -9.97 -7.12
C LEU A 33 29.44 -8.67 -6.35
N VAL A 34 30.50 -8.07 -5.79
CA VAL A 34 30.41 -6.77 -5.12
C VAL A 34 30.06 -5.68 -6.13
N GLU A 35 30.75 -5.65 -7.28
CA GLU A 35 30.45 -4.69 -8.35
C GLU A 35 29.04 -4.88 -8.92
N ASP A 36 28.61 -6.13 -9.13
CA ASP A 36 27.25 -6.44 -9.59
C ASP A 36 26.20 -5.95 -8.59
N ALA A 37 26.41 -6.14 -7.27
CA ALA A 37 25.48 -5.67 -6.25
C ALA A 37 25.38 -4.13 -6.21
N MET A 38 26.50 -3.43 -6.43
CA MET A 38 26.53 -1.96 -6.44
C MET A 38 25.96 -1.36 -7.73
N THR A 39 26.06 -2.09 -8.85
CA THR A 39 25.62 -1.62 -10.18
C THR A 39 24.20 -2.08 -10.50
N GLN A 40 23.66 -3.05 -9.76
CA GLN A 40 22.28 -3.49 -9.90
C GLN A 40 21.31 -2.44 -9.36
N ASN A 41 20.74 -1.66 -10.28
CA ASN A 41 19.47 -1.01 -10.05
C ASN A 41 18.39 -2.12 -9.90
N PRO A 42 17.51 -2.12 -8.87
CA PRO A 42 16.44 -3.09 -8.76
C PRO A 42 15.36 -2.82 -9.83
N ALA A 43 15.71 -3.05 -11.10
CA ALA A 43 14.73 -3.30 -12.13
C ALA A 43 14.14 -4.66 -11.81
N THR A 44 12.83 -4.67 -11.53
CA THR A 44 11.97 -5.85 -11.40
C THR A 44 12.43 -6.90 -12.39
N THR A 45 13.13 -7.93 -11.90
CA THR A 45 13.44 -9.09 -12.72
C THR A 45 12.10 -9.80 -12.91
N PRO A 46 11.52 -9.83 -14.12
CA PRO A 46 10.35 -10.66 -14.33
C PRO A 46 10.77 -12.10 -14.00
N ALA A 47 9.98 -12.78 -13.18
CA ALA A 47 10.14 -14.20 -12.94
C ALA A 47 10.30 -14.87 -14.31
N ARG A 48 11.49 -15.44 -14.59
CA ARG A 48 11.68 -16.31 -15.76
C ARG A 48 10.87 -17.56 -15.50
N THR A 49 9.59 -17.51 -15.86
CA THR A 49 8.79 -18.70 -16.05
C THR A 49 9.44 -19.45 -17.22
N THR A 50 10.12 -20.56 -16.93
CA THR A 50 10.53 -21.52 -17.95
C THR A 50 9.27 -22.19 -18.50
N ALA A 51 8.51 -21.47 -19.33
CA ALA A 51 7.40 -22.01 -20.08
C ALA A 51 7.99 -22.89 -21.19
N ARG A 52 7.99 -24.21 -20.95
CA ARG A 52 8.26 -25.22 -21.98
C ARG A 52 7.33 -24.98 -23.16
N ARG A 53 7.86 -24.43 -24.26
CA ARG A 53 7.15 -24.35 -25.55
C ARG A 53 6.86 -25.76 -26.04
N ARG A 54 5.66 -26.26 -25.80
CA ARG A 54 5.08 -27.37 -26.58
C ARG A 54 4.21 -26.74 -27.65
N ALA A 55 4.66 -26.83 -28.89
CA ALA A 55 3.88 -26.43 -30.06
C ALA A 55 2.69 -27.39 -30.25
N PRO A 56 1.47 -26.90 -30.48
CA PRO A 56 0.38 -27.74 -30.95
C PRO A 56 0.33 -27.72 -32.49
N LEU A 57 0.43 -28.91 -33.09
CA LEU A 57 0.06 -29.19 -34.47
C LEU A 57 -1.47 -29.28 -34.58
N PHE A 58 -1.97 -28.80 -35.71
CA PHE A 58 -3.36 -28.64 -36.13
C PHE A 58 -4.30 -29.84 -35.90
N GLY A 59 -5.58 -29.53 -35.65
CA GLY A 59 -6.72 -30.42 -35.86
C GLY A 59 -8.02 -29.61 -35.82
N GLY A 60 -8.73 -29.49 -36.94
CA GLY A 60 -9.91 -28.64 -37.10
C GLY A 60 -11.27 -29.32 -36.96
N ILE A 61 -12.29 -28.56 -37.40
CA ILE A 61 -13.72 -28.88 -37.65
C ILE A 61 -14.68 -28.61 -36.48
N GLY A 62 -15.67 -27.74 -36.74
CA GLY A 62 -16.95 -27.74 -36.01
C GLY A 62 -17.60 -26.36 -35.88
N ALA A 63 -18.42 -25.98 -36.87
CA ALA A 63 -19.31 -24.82 -36.82
C ALA A 63 -20.41 -24.99 -35.74
N LEU A 64 -20.93 -23.86 -35.20
CA LEU A 64 -22.37 -23.52 -35.08
C LEU A 64 -22.62 -22.34 -34.11
N ALA A 65 -23.53 -21.44 -34.54
CA ALA A 65 -24.24 -20.36 -33.81
C ALA A 65 -23.39 -19.16 -33.32
N GLY A 66 -23.66 -17.90 -33.67
CA GLY A 66 -24.89 -17.28 -34.17
C GLY A 66 -25.65 -16.58 -33.06
N GLY A 67 -25.14 -15.42 -32.61
CA GLY A 67 -25.92 -14.34 -32.00
C GLY A 67 -26.18 -14.43 -30.48
N LEU A 68 -25.60 -13.49 -29.73
CA LEU A 68 -26.32 -12.50 -28.93
C LEU A 68 -25.31 -11.51 -28.35
N ALA A 69 -25.59 -10.23 -28.60
CA ALA A 69 -24.78 -9.10 -28.22
C ALA A 69 -24.57 -9.04 -26.69
N ALA A 70 -23.32 -9.03 -26.24
CA ALA A 70 -22.98 -8.51 -24.93
C ALA A 70 -23.02 -6.98 -25.02
N ALA A 71 -24.22 -6.42 -24.91
CA ALA A 71 -24.40 -5.03 -24.53
C ALA A 71 -23.93 -4.92 -23.07
N ALA A 72 -22.65 -4.63 -22.87
CA ALA A 72 -22.21 -4.07 -21.60
C ALA A 72 -22.81 -2.66 -21.54
N VAL A 73 -23.86 -2.55 -20.74
CA VAL A 73 -24.52 -1.31 -20.36
C VAL A 73 -23.43 -0.40 -19.79
N ALA A 74 -23.03 0.61 -20.55
CA ALA A 74 -22.39 1.78 -19.98
C ALA A 74 -23.46 2.46 -19.12
N LEU A 75 -23.50 2.11 -17.83
CA LEU A 75 -24.31 2.80 -16.85
C LEU A 75 -23.71 4.20 -16.71
N THR A 76 -24.17 5.12 -17.54
CA THR A 76 -23.92 6.55 -17.34
C THR A 76 -24.67 6.94 -16.07
N LEU A 77 -23.99 6.86 -14.92
CA LEU A 77 -24.50 7.49 -13.71
C LEU A 77 -24.64 8.98 -14.01
N ALA A 78 -25.89 9.43 -13.96
CA ALA A 78 -26.25 10.82 -13.95
C ALA A 78 -25.77 11.43 -12.63
N LEU A 79 -24.56 11.99 -12.63
CA LEU A 79 -24.21 13.04 -11.67
C LEU A 79 -24.50 14.36 -12.36
N GLY A 80 -25.17 15.26 -11.64
CA GLY A 80 -25.33 16.65 -12.07
C GLY A 80 -23.96 17.32 -12.27
N PRO A 81 -23.91 18.64 -12.49
CA PRO A 81 -22.65 19.37 -12.47
C PRO A 81 -22.11 19.36 -11.02
N GLY A 82 -21.59 18.22 -10.58
CA GLY A 82 -20.84 18.06 -9.36
C GLY A 82 -19.47 18.65 -9.61
N SER A 83 -19.02 19.47 -8.66
CA SER A 83 -17.63 19.91 -8.60
C SER A 83 -16.70 18.70 -8.77
N ALA A 84 -15.59 18.87 -9.47
CA ALA A 84 -14.61 17.80 -9.62
C ALA A 84 -14.20 17.28 -8.22
N PRO A 85 -14.07 15.95 -8.03
CA PRO A 85 -13.74 15.40 -6.73
C PRO A 85 -12.39 15.92 -6.24
N THR A 86 -12.26 16.11 -4.94
CA THR A 86 -10.99 16.45 -4.31
C THR A 86 -10.09 15.23 -4.41
N ARG A 87 -8.93 15.39 -5.07
CA ARG A 87 -7.98 14.29 -5.20
C ARG A 87 -7.00 14.31 -4.05
N LEU A 88 -6.90 13.20 -3.33
CA LEU A 88 -5.88 12.94 -2.34
C LEU A 88 -4.93 11.86 -2.85
N ASP A 89 -3.69 11.95 -2.39
CA ASP A 89 -2.70 10.90 -2.59
C ASP A 89 -2.52 10.09 -1.30
N GLN A 90 -1.92 8.91 -1.42
CA GLN A 90 -1.47 8.12 -0.29
C GLN A 90 0.07 8.12 -0.21
N PRO A 91 0.65 7.90 0.97
CA PRO A 91 2.09 7.78 1.10
C PRO A 91 2.62 6.61 0.26
N PRO A 92 3.83 6.72 -0.28
CA PRO A 92 4.41 5.67 -1.11
C PRO A 92 4.59 4.37 -0.30
N ALA A 93 4.19 3.23 -0.88
CA ALA A 93 4.53 1.93 -0.33
C ALA A 93 6.05 1.84 -0.15
N GLY A 94 6.53 1.47 1.04
CA GLY A 94 7.95 1.62 1.35
C GLY A 94 8.28 2.69 2.39
N SER A 95 7.38 3.62 2.70
CA SER A 95 7.61 4.65 3.72
C SER A 95 7.72 4.06 5.14
N GLY A 96 6.99 2.97 5.43
CA GLY A 96 6.93 2.33 6.75
C GLY A 96 8.09 1.38 7.10
N LEU A 97 8.87 0.93 6.12
CA LEU A 97 9.82 -0.19 6.30
C LEU A 97 11.14 0.25 6.97
N SER A 98 11.21 1.53 7.34
CA SER A 98 12.25 2.11 8.19
C SER A 98 11.70 3.09 9.23
N ALA A 99 10.37 3.24 9.36
CA ALA A 99 9.73 4.22 10.23
C ALA A 99 8.81 3.53 11.23
N MET A 100 9.31 3.27 12.43
CA MET A 100 8.45 3.06 13.59
C MET A 100 7.61 4.32 13.76
N CYS A 101 6.30 4.22 13.56
CA CYS A 101 5.41 5.34 13.76
C CYS A 101 5.43 5.75 15.25
N ALA A 102 5.38 7.05 15.50
CA ALA A 102 5.17 7.55 16.86
C ALA A 102 3.76 7.18 17.34
N VAL A 103 3.55 7.23 18.65
CA VAL A 103 2.22 7.06 19.23
C VAL A 103 1.30 8.15 18.69
N VAL A 104 0.11 7.74 18.26
CA VAL A 104 -0.96 8.64 17.80
C VAL A 104 -1.45 9.47 18.99
N THR A 105 -1.52 10.78 18.80
CA THR A 105 -1.96 11.75 19.82
C THR A 105 -2.89 12.77 19.18
N ALA A 106 -3.76 13.39 19.98
CA ALA A 106 -4.67 14.43 19.51
C ALA A 106 -3.90 15.64 18.94
N GLU A 107 -2.76 15.99 19.54
CA GLU A 107 -1.91 17.07 19.05
C GLU A 107 -1.34 16.78 17.65
N ALA A 108 -0.93 15.54 17.39
CA ALA A 108 -0.45 15.14 16.06
C ALA A 108 -1.55 15.20 14.99
N ILE A 109 -2.80 14.92 15.36
CA ILE A 109 -3.97 15.05 14.48
C ILE A 109 -4.28 16.54 14.24
N ALA A 110 -4.22 17.36 15.29
CA ALA A 110 -4.49 18.80 15.22
C ALA A 110 -3.54 19.57 14.30
N ASP A 111 -2.33 19.06 14.06
CA ASP A 111 -1.37 19.64 13.11
C ASP A 111 -1.70 19.34 11.62
N SER A 112 -2.80 18.65 11.32
CA SER A 112 -3.20 18.31 9.95
C SER A 112 -3.80 19.50 9.21
N ASP A 113 -3.62 19.58 7.89
CA ASP A 113 -4.19 20.66 7.07
C ASP A 113 -5.72 20.52 6.95
N THR A 114 -6.19 19.27 6.84
CA THR A 114 -7.61 18.94 6.85
C THR A 114 -7.87 17.67 7.65
N ALA A 115 -9.05 17.59 8.25
CA ALA A 115 -9.53 16.44 9.00
C ALA A 115 -11.02 16.26 8.74
N PHE A 116 -11.45 15.06 8.34
CA PHE A 116 -12.84 14.82 7.97
C PHE A 116 -13.21 13.34 8.11
N ARG A 117 -14.51 13.08 8.26
CA ARG A 117 -15.11 11.76 8.23
C ARG A 117 -15.70 11.50 6.86
N ALA A 118 -15.45 10.32 6.29
CA ALA A 118 -15.98 9.96 4.98
C ALA A 118 -16.33 8.47 4.88
N GLU A 119 -17.35 8.16 4.09
CA GLU A 119 -17.76 6.80 3.76
C GLU A 119 -17.25 6.41 2.37
N VAL A 120 -16.77 5.18 2.22
CA VAL A 120 -16.35 4.66 0.91
C VAL A 120 -17.57 4.25 0.11
N THR A 121 -17.89 5.01 -0.93
CA THR A 121 -19.07 4.79 -1.78
C THR A 121 -18.79 3.95 -3.03
N GLY A 122 -17.52 3.68 -3.33
CA GLY A 122 -17.15 2.83 -4.46
C GLY A 122 -15.65 2.65 -4.63
N ILE A 123 -15.25 1.51 -5.19
CA ILE A 123 -13.86 1.17 -5.49
C ILE A 123 -13.79 0.67 -6.94
N ASP A 124 -13.14 1.44 -7.80
CA ASP A 124 -12.97 1.16 -9.23
C ASP A 124 -11.50 0.89 -9.53
N GLY A 125 -11.09 -0.38 -9.48
CA GLY A 125 -9.70 -0.77 -9.62
C GLY A 125 -8.86 -0.23 -8.46
N ASP A 126 -7.93 0.67 -8.77
CA ASP A 126 -7.03 1.29 -7.79
C ASP A 126 -7.52 2.66 -7.30
N VAL A 127 -8.74 3.07 -7.66
CA VAL A 127 -9.30 4.37 -7.27
C VAL A 127 -10.49 4.16 -6.34
N VAL A 128 -10.41 4.76 -5.16
CA VAL A 128 -11.46 4.76 -4.13
C VAL A 128 -12.18 6.09 -4.19
N THR A 129 -13.52 6.04 -4.19
CA THR A 129 -14.38 7.23 -4.09
C THR A 129 -14.99 7.27 -2.69
N LEU A 130 -14.82 8.40 -2.02
CA LEU A 130 -15.35 8.64 -0.68
C LEU A 130 -16.33 9.82 -0.69
N SER A 131 -17.46 9.66 0.00
CA SER A 131 -18.40 10.74 0.29
C SER A 131 -18.06 11.33 1.65
N VAL A 132 -17.78 12.63 1.70
CA VAL A 132 -17.51 13.31 2.96
C VAL A 132 -18.82 13.43 3.76
N LEU A 133 -18.79 12.96 5.00
CA LEU A 133 -19.91 12.98 5.92
C LEU A 133 -19.85 14.19 6.85
N ASP A 134 -18.65 14.50 7.35
CA ASP A 134 -18.43 15.61 8.27
C ASP A 134 -17.01 16.16 8.12
N VAL A 135 -16.87 17.49 8.17
CA VAL A 135 -15.57 18.18 8.10
C VAL A 135 -15.23 18.71 9.49
N LEU A 136 -14.22 18.12 10.10
CA LEU A 136 -13.78 18.44 11.46
C LEU A 136 -12.76 19.59 11.46
N HIS A 137 -11.93 19.67 10.40
CA HIS A 137 -10.94 20.72 10.23
C HIS A 137 -10.63 20.98 8.75
N GLY A 138 -10.33 22.24 8.43
CA GLY A 138 -9.93 22.69 7.09
C GLY A 138 -11.08 22.70 6.09
N GLU A 139 -10.74 22.62 4.81
CA GLU A 139 -11.69 22.62 3.69
C GLU A 139 -11.47 21.39 2.80
N VAL A 140 -12.54 20.65 2.51
CA VAL A 140 -12.54 19.50 1.59
C VAL A 140 -13.86 19.48 0.83
N GLY A 141 -13.85 19.06 -0.43
CA GLY A 141 -15.08 18.93 -1.22
C GLY A 141 -15.92 17.72 -0.79
N ASP A 142 -17.21 17.73 -1.13
CA ASP A 142 -18.18 16.69 -0.76
C ASP A 142 -17.81 15.27 -1.25
N THR A 143 -17.00 15.19 -2.29
CA THR A 143 -16.50 13.92 -2.85
C THR A 143 -14.98 13.97 -2.92
N VAL A 144 -14.35 12.90 -2.42
CA VAL A 144 -12.91 12.70 -2.41
C VAL A 144 -12.57 11.45 -3.21
N THR A 145 -11.46 11.48 -3.94
CA THR A 145 -10.87 10.28 -4.55
C THR A 145 -9.47 10.07 -4.03
N ALA A 146 -9.13 8.83 -3.69
CA ALA A 146 -7.80 8.42 -3.23
C ALA A 146 -7.38 7.11 -3.91
N PRO A 147 -6.07 6.84 -4.06
CA PRO A 147 -5.60 5.53 -4.50
C PRO A 147 -5.87 4.46 -3.44
N GLN A 148 -6.12 3.22 -3.88
CA GLN A 148 -6.27 2.06 -3.01
C GLN A 148 -4.91 1.60 -2.46
N GLY A 149 -4.86 1.30 -1.16
CA GLY A 149 -3.66 0.78 -0.51
C GLY A 149 -3.45 -0.73 -0.69
N GLY A 150 -2.21 -1.17 -0.53
CA GLY A 150 -1.79 -2.56 -0.76
C GLY A 150 -2.23 -3.57 0.30
N GLY A 151 -2.84 -3.13 1.41
CA GLY A 151 -3.42 -4.02 2.44
C GLY A 151 -2.41 -4.73 3.33
N THR A 152 -1.17 -4.30 3.31
CA THR A 152 -0.16 -4.76 4.25
C THR A 152 -0.36 -3.96 5.54
N ALA A 153 -0.74 -4.64 6.63
CA ALA A 153 -1.05 -4.03 7.94
C ALA A 153 0.21 -3.52 8.66
N ILE A 154 1.08 -2.83 7.94
CA ILE A 154 2.33 -2.24 8.43
C ILE A 154 2.07 -0.77 8.67
N ASP A 155 2.54 -0.28 9.82
CA ASP A 155 2.40 1.13 10.15
C ASP A 155 3.06 2.03 9.09
N GLY A 156 2.36 3.10 8.73
CA GLY A 156 2.85 4.08 7.76
C GLY A 156 2.65 3.71 6.30
N GLU A 157 2.12 2.52 6.01
CA GLU A 157 1.77 2.12 4.65
C GLU A 157 0.45 2.74 4.16
N PRO A 158 0.27 2.83 2.82
CA PRO A 158 -0.97 3.29 2.22
C PRO A 158 -2.20 2.53 2.76
N LEU A 159 -3.22 3.29 3.17
CA LEU A 159 -4.43 2.75 3.81
C LEU A 159 -5.25 1.93 2.81
N GLN A 160 -5.62 0.71 3.19
CA GLN A 160 -6.55 -0.10 2.42
C GLN A 160 -7.98 0.25 2.81
N PHE A 161 -8.78 0.67 1.84
CA PHE A 161 -10.18 1.00 2.01
C PHE A 161 -11.08 -0.20 1.69
N ALA A 162 -12.14 -0.36 2.48
CA ALA A 162 -13.23 -1.28 2.22
C ALA A 162 -14.51 -0.51 1.84
N GLU A 163 -15.23 -1.02 0.85
CA GLU A 163 -16.47 -0.40 0.37
C GLU A 163 -17.58 -0.47 1.43
N GLY A 164 -18.30 0.63 1.64
CA GLY A 164 -19.34 0.77 2.66
C GLY A 164 -18.82 1.06 4.08
N GLU A 165 -17.50 1.07 4.29
CA GLU A 165 -16.92 1.41 5.59
C GLU A 165 -16.69 2.93 5.71
N THR A 166 -16.73 3.40 6.96
CA THR A 166 -16.49 4.82 7.30
C THR A 166 -15.09 4.98 7.87
N TYR A 167 -14.43 6.07 7.48
CA TYR A 167 -13.05 6.39 7.84
C TYR A 167 -12.95 7.81 8.41
N LEU A 168 -12.06 7.96 9.38
CA LEU A 168 -11.55 9.25 9.83
C LEU A 168 -10.23 9.51 9.12
N LEU A 169 -10.15 10.63 8.41
CA LEU A 169 -9.03 10.98 7.55
C LEU A 169 -8.44 12.32 7.96
N ALA A 170 -7.13 12.30 8.22
CA ALA A 170 -6.29 13.47 8.41
C ALA A 170 -5.36 13.57 7.21
N THR A 171 -5.19 14.77 6.67
CA THR A 171 -4.31 14.98 5.52
C THR A 171 -3.31 16.10 5.76
N ARG A 172 -2.16 15.97 5.11
CA ARG A 172 -1.15 17.03 5.02
C ARG A 172 -0.63 17.10 3.59
N ASP A 173 -0.58 18.30 3.03
CA ASP A 173 -0.15 18.57 1.66
C ASP A 173 -0.92 17.73 0.61
N GLY A 174 -2.20 17.44 0.86
CA GLY A 174 -3.04 16.61 -0.02
C GLY A 174 -2.74 15.10 0.04
N VAL A 175 -1.91 14.67 0.99
CA VAL A 175 -1.58 13.26 1.23
C VAL A 175 -2.28 12.79 2.51
N ILE A 176 -2.89 11.61 2.46
CA ILE A 176 -3.50 10.99 3.65
C ILE A 176 -2.40 10.64 4.65
N SER A 177 -2.51 11.17 5.86
CA SER A 177 -1.61 10.88 6.98
C SER A 177 -1.91 9.49 7.52
N THR A 178 -1.03 8.53 7.29
CA THR A 178 -1.14 7.16 7.81
C THR A 178 -0.50 7.08 9.20
N CYS A 179 0.10 5.95 9.61
CA CYS A 179 0.61 5.76 10.98
C CYS A 179 -0.47 5.86 12.08
N GLY A 180 -1.72 5.52 11.77
CA GLY A 180 -2.84 5.56 12.72
C GLY A 180 -3.47 6.94 12.93
N LEU A 181 -3.00 7.99 12.24
CA LEU A 181 -3.67 9.29 12.20
C LEU A 181 -4.94 9.26 11.34
N SER A 182 -4.98 8.36 10.37
CA SER A 182 -6.16 8.04 9.56
C SER A 182 -6.44 6.54 9.64
N GLY A 183 -7.72 6.17 9.60
CA GLY A 183 -8.14 4.77 9.72
C GLY A 183 -9.65 4.61 9.70
N GLU A 184 -10.10 3.37 9.84
CA GLU A 184 -11.52 3.07 10.05
C GLU A 184 -12.05 3.84 11.26
N ASP A 185 -13.31 4.23 11.18
CA ASP A 185 -13.99 5.01 12.21
C ASP A 185 -14.23 4.17 13.47
N SER A 186 -13.20 4.10 14.31
CA SER A 186 -13.21 3.38 15.59
C SER A 186 -13.45 4.34 16.75
N PRO A 187 -14.04 3.87 17.87
CA PRO A 187 -14.27 4.72 19.05
C PRO A 187 -12.97 5.33 19.61
N GLU A 188 -11.85 4.63 19.50
CA GLU A 188 -10.54 5.11 19.96
C GLU A 188 -10.02 6.25 19.09
N LEU A 189 -10.15 6.14 17.77
CA LEU A 189 -9.73 7.18 16.83
C LEU A 189 -10.66 8.39 16.91
N GLU A 190 -11.98 8.15 17.01
CA GLU A 190 -12.98 9.19 17.18
C GLU A 190 -12.75 10.03 18.44
N ALA A 191 -12.36 9.39 19.55
CA ALA A 191 -12.02 10.11 20.78
C ALA A 191 -10.83 11.07 20.57
N LEU A 192 -9.80 10.65 19.83
CA LEU A 192 -8.64 11.48 19.52
C LEU A 192 -8.99 12.67 18.60
N TYR A 193 -9.85 12.45 17.59
CA TYR A 193 -10.34 13.54 16.73
C TYR A 193 -11.23 14.52 17.50
N THR A 194 -12.07 14.01 18.40
CA THR A 194 -12.90 14.85 19.27
C THR A 194 -12.04 15.66 20.23
N GLU A 195 -10.97 15.10 20.78
CA GLU A 195 -10.02 15.83 21.62
C GLU A 195 -9.26 16.89 20.80
N ALA A 196 -8.91 16.59 19.55
CA ALA A 196 -8.21 17.53 18.66
C ALA A 196 -9.08 18.70 18.20
N PHE A 197 -10.37 18.48 17.90
CA PHE A 197 -11.22 19.45 17.20
C PHE A 197 -12.59 19.72 17.83
N GLY A 198 -13.03 18.97 18.84
CA GLY A 198 -14.37 19.02 19.42
C GLY A 198 -14.65 20.21 20.35
N GLY A 199 -14.04 21.36 20.09
CA GLY A 199 -14.19 22.60 20.87
C GLY A 199 -15.54 23.28 20.72
#